data_AF-A0A833A003-F1
#
_entry.id   AF-A0A833A003-F1
#
_cell.length_a   1.000
_cell.length_b   1.000
_cell.length_c   1.000
_cell.angle_alpha   90.00
_cell.angle_beta   90.00
_cell.angle_gamma   90.00
#
_symmetry.space_group_name_H-M   'P 1'
#
loop_
_entity.id
_entity.type
_entity.pdbx_description
1 polymer ?
#
loop_
_entity_poly.entity_id
_entity_poly.type
_entity_poly.pdbx_seq_one_letter_code
_entity_poly.pdbx_strand_id
1 'polypeptide(L)'
;MKVGVTRMYRDVAEEIGIENYSVIDPYNTRLKNEYSLLIISRGYREKVKRLNPFPIFEISSATFDDLINSVKGLARLNLGSPEKIERYLLTIEERKNYIKSLDVKRDVEVNPLSHFLEKVVLDLNIPVSREGIPLVPDYMADRYRGKKAFILKTHKYHLNTLERVEDRYLSLINLLNSFSGDNLDL
;
A
#
# COMPACT_ATOMS: atom_id res chain seq x y z
N MET A 1 8.65 13.75 21.60
CA MET A 1 7.91 12.48 21.47
C MET A 1 8.80 11.48 20.73
N LYS A 2 9.05 10.27 21.25
CA LYS A 2 9.83 9.24 20.55
C LYS A 2 8.89 8.29 19.82
N VAL A 3 9.07 8.09 18.52
CA VAL A 3 8.17 7.31 17.66
C VAL A 3 8.85 6.01 17.23
N GLY A 4 8.18 4.88 17.41
CA GLY A 4 8.61 3.62 16.82
C GLY A 4 8.00 3.45 15.44
N VAL A 5 8.80 3.16 14.42
CA VAL A 5 8.33 2.98 13.04
C VAL A 5 8.77 1.61 12.54
N THR A 6 7.86 0.85 11.94
CA THR A 6 8.26 -0.39 11.27
C THR A 6 9.17 -0.08 10.08
N ARG A 7 10.10 -0.99 9.75
CA ARG A 7 11.01 -0.84 8.59
C ARG A 7 10.26 -0.49 7.31
N MET A 8 9.03 -0.96 7.15
CA MET A 8 8.18 -0.69 6.00
C MET A 8 7.90 0.80 5.77
N TYR A 9 7.82 1.63 6.81
CA TYR A 9 7.45 3.05 6.69
C TYR A 9 8.56 3.99 7.14
N ARG A 10 9.80 3.50 7.16
CA ARG A 10 10.97 4.33 7.43
C ARG A 10 11.02 5.51 6.45
N ASP A 11 10.81 5.23 5.17
CA ASP A 11 10.81 6.25 4.11
C ASP A 11 9.73 7.31 4.35
N VAL A 12 8.51 6.92 4.77
CA VAL A 12 7.46 7.90 5.11
C VAL A 12 7.89 8.80 6.25
N ALA A 13 8.53 8.24 7.30
CA ALA A 13 9.04 9.03 8.42
C ALA A 13 10.15 10.01 8.00
N GLU A 14 11.04 9.59 7.10
CA GLU A 14 12.11 10.43 6.55
C GLU A 14 11.56 11.55 5.65
N GLU A 15 10.64 11.21 4.74
CA GLU A 15 10.04 12.14 3.78
C GLU A 15 9.25 13.24 4.47
N ILE A 16 8.42 12.89 5.47
CA ILE A 16 7.66 13.90 6.23
C ILE A 16 8.50 14.59 7.31
N GLY A 17 9.72 14.13 7.56
CA GLY A 17 10.65 14.74 8.52
C GLY A 17 10.30 14.52 9.99
N ILE A 18 9.97 13.29 10.38
CA ILE A 18 9.94 12.94 11.81
C ILE A 18 11.39 12.91 12.33
N GLU A 19 11.73 13.74 13.32
CA GLU A 19 13.11 13.83 13.82
C GLU A 19 13.45 12.75 14.85
N ASN A 20 12.56 12.50 15.82
CA ASN A 20 12.81 11.58 16.93
C ASN A 20 12.06 10.25 16.72
N TYR A 21 12.53 9.46 15.74
CA TYR A 21 12.00 8.13 15.48
C TYR A 21 13.09 7.05 15.52
N SER A 22 12.66 5.80 15.72
CA SER A 22 13.53 4.63 15.59
C SER A 22 12.84 3.57 14.76
N VAL A 23 13.60 2.91 13.88
CA VAL A 23 13.10 1.74 13.15
C VAL A 23 13.12 0.53 14.08
N ILE A 24 11.96 -0.08 14.29
CA ILE A 24 11.78 -1.17 15.25
C ILE A 24 11.10 -2.40 14.65
N ASP A 25 11.28 -3.53 15.33
CA ASP A 25 10.42 -4.70 15.19
C ASP A 25 9.21 -4.55 16.14
N PRO A 26 7.97 -4.42 15.61
CA PRO A 26 6.77 -4.22 16.42
C PRO A 26 6.38 -5.46 17.24
N TYR A 27 7.02 -6.60 17.02
CA TYR A 27 6.82 -7.83 17.79
C TYR A 27 7.81 -8.00 18.94
N ASN A 28 8.83 -7.13 19.03
CA ASN A 28 9.77 -7.15 20.13
C ASN A 28 9.08 -6.63 21.41
N THR A 29 8.90 -7.52 22.40
CA THR A 29 8.24 -7.23 23.67
C THR A 29 9.10 -6.43 24.65
N ARG A 30 10.39 -6.22 24.34
CA ARG A 30 11.33 -5.46 25.18
C ARG A 30 11.21 -3.96 24.99
N LEU A 31 10.52 -3.51 23.93
CA LEU A 31 10.36 -2.10 23.59
C LEU A 31 9.33 -1.37 24.46
N LYS A 32 8.82 -2.01 25.51
CA LYS A 32 7.82 -1.47 26.45
C LYS A 32 8.37 -0.21 27.12
N ASN A 33 7.54 0.83 27.18
CA ASN A 33 7.84 2.16 27.71
C ASN A 33 8.91 2.98 26.97
N GLU A 34 9.41 2.54 25.81
CA GLU A 34 10.41 3.32 25.05
C GLU A 34 9.80 4.37 24.11
N TYR A 35 8.59 4.15 23.60
CA TYR A 35 7.97 4.94 22.53
C TYR A 35 6.62 5.49 22.97
N SER A 36 6.25 6.65 22.44
CA SER A 36 4.94 7.28 22.71
C SER A 36 3.89 6.91 21.65
N LEU A 37 4.33 6.47 20.48
CA LEU A 37 3.49 6.07 19.35
C LEU A 37 4.22 5.01 18.52
N LEU A 38 3.49 4.00 18.06
CA LEU A 38 3.97 3.05 17.06
C LEU A 38 3.29 3.27 15.71
N ILE A 39 4.07 3.37 14.65
CA ILE A 39 3.63 3.48 13.26
C ILE A 39 3.84 2.13 12.55
N ILE A 40 2.73 1.48 12.18
CA ILE A 40 2.72 0.13 11.60
C ILE A 40 1.77 0.05 10.40
N SER A 41 1.77 -1.10 9.71
CA SER A 41 0.86 -1.33 8.58
C SER A 41 -0.56 -1.54 9.06
N ARG A 42 -1.55 -1.04 8.30
CA ARG A 42 -2.96 -1.32 8.57
C ARG A 42 -3.25 -2.82 8.62
N GLY A 43 -4.01 -3.23 9.64
CA GLY A 43 -4.41 -4.62 9.89
C GLY A 43 -3.51 -5.34 10.91
N TYR A 44 -2.45 -4.71 11.40
CA TYR A 44 -1.51 -5.30 12.35
C TYR A 44 -1.76 -4.88 13.79
N ARG A 45 -2.64 -3.90 14.04
CA ARG A 45 -2.92 -3.36 15.38
C ARG A 45 -3.23 -4.44 16.41
N GLU A 46 -4.19 -5.33 16.15
CA GLU A 46 -4.62 -6.32 17.15
C GLU A 46 -3.51 -7.31 17.53
N LYS A 47 -2.67 -7.68 16.56
CA LYS A 47 -1.52 -8.56 16.80
C LYS A 47 -0.43 -7.86 17.61
N VAL A 48 -0.19 -6.58 17.35
CA VAL A 48 0.89 -5.80 17.98
C VAL A 48 0.50 -5.26 19.36
N LYS A 49 -0.77 -4.84 19.55
CA LYS A 49 -1.26 -4.19 20.78
C LYS A 49 -1.08 -5.06 22.03
N ARG A 50 -1.13 -6.39 21.87
CA ARG A 50 -0.90 -7.35 22.97
C ARG A 50 0.56 -7.35 23.46
N LEU A 51 1.50 -7.04 22.58
CA LEU A 51 2.93 -7.04 22.87
C LEU A 51 3.40 -5.64 23.29
N ASN A 52 2.86 -4.63 22.62
CA ASN A 52 3.23 -3.23 22.70
C ASN A 52 1.95 -2.39 22.90
N PRO A 53 1.57 -2.09 24.15
CA PRO A 53 0.27 -1.47 24.48
C PRO A 53 0.21 0.04 24.21
N PHE A 54 1.14 0.59 23.44
CA PHE A 54 1.18 2.01 23.09
C PHE A 54 0.03 2.42 22.18
N PRO A 55 -0.23 3.73 22.04
CA PRO A 55 -0.94 4.25 20.88
C PRO A 55 -0.32 3.70 19.59
N ILE A 56 -1.18 3.21 18.69
CA ILE A 56 -0.78 2.66 17.39
C ILE A 56 -1.44 3.50 16.30
N PHE A 57 -0.62 4.08 15.44
CA PHE A 57 -1.05 4.66 14.17
C PHE A 57 -0.81 3.66 13.04
N GLU A 58 -1.86 3.34 12.30
CA GLU A 58 -1.79 2.43 11.16
C GLU A 58 -1.70 3.23 9.86
N ILE A 59 -0.63 3.04 9.10
CA ILE A 59 -0.51 3.57 7.73
C ILE A 59 -1.26 2.62 6.78
N SER A 60 -2.18 3.19 6.01
CA SER A 60 -2.77 2.56 4.83
C SER A 60 -2.01 3.03 3.58
N SER A 61 -1.69 2.10 2.69
CA SER A 61 -0.96 2.38 1.44
C SER A 61 -1.44 1.44 0.32
N ALA A 62 -2.74 1.12 0.31
CA ALA A 62 -3.35 0.34 -0.77
C ALA A 62 -3.50 1.18 -2.05
N THR A 63 -3.88 2.45 -1.88
CA THR A 63 -4.08 3.44 -2.95
C THR A 63 -3.30 4.71 -2.66
N PHE A 64 -3.21 5.62 -3.64
CA PHE A 64 -2.65 6.96 -3.41
C PHE A 64 -3.43 7.71 -2.33
N ASP A 65 -4.76 7.67 -2.37
CA ASP A 65 -5.61 8.33 -1.37
C ASP A 65 -5.45 7.75 0.03
N ASP A 66 -5.18 6.46 0.15
CA ASP A 66 -4.86 5.84 1.44
C ASP A 66 -3.56 6.39 2.03
N LEU A 67 -2.54 6.55 1.19
CA LEU A 67 -1.27 7.11 1.62
C LEU A 67 -1.41 8.60 1.98
N ILE A 68 -2.12 9.38 1.16
CA ILE A 68 -2.45 10.79 1.43
C ILE A 68 -3.16 10.93 2.78
N ASN A 69 -4.19 10.11 3.01
CA ASN A 69 -4.94 10.14 4.27
C ASN A 69 -4.08 9.74 5.47
N SER A 70 -3.15 8.80 5.28
CA SER A 70 -2.21 8.39 6.33
C SER A 70 -1.22 9.52 6.66
N VAL A 71 -0.65 10.18 5.66
CA VAL A 71 0.25 11.33 5.84
C VAL A 71 -0.48 12.49 6.50
N LYS A 72 -1.69 12.83 6.06
CA LYS A 72 -2.55 13.84 6.72
C LYS A 72 -2.89 13.45 8.16
N GLY A 73 -3.09 12.16 8.43
CA GLY A 73 -3.30 11.64 9.78
C GLY A 73 -2.09 11.86 10.69
N LEU A 74 -0.87 11.63 10.20
CA LEU A 74 0.37 11.94 10.92
C LEU A 74 0.50 13.44 11.18
N ALA A 75 0.18 14.28 10.18
CA ALA A 75 0.20 15.74 10.32
C ALA A 75 -0.73 16.22 11.47
N ARG A 76 -1.94 15.65 11.59
CA ARG A 76 -2.88 15.97 12.69
C ARG A 76 -2.37 15.58 14.08
N LEU A 77 -1.42 14.65 14.14
CA LEU A 77 -0.72 14.28 15.37
C LEU A 77 0.51 15.14 15.63
N ASN A 78 0.71 16.22 14.85
CA ASN A 78 1.89 17.07 14.86
C ASN A 78 3.19 16.27 14.64
N LEU A 79 3.13 15.27 13.75
CA LEU A 79 4.27 14.46 13.36
C LEU A 79 4.79 14.82 11.98
N GLY A 80 6.05 15.22 11.94
CA GLY A 80 6.74 15.68 10.73
C GLY A 80 6.83 17.19 10.65
N SER A 81 7.62 17.68 9.69
CA SER A 81 7.70 19.10 9.34
C SER A 81 6.53 19.46 8.40
N PRO A 82 5.77 20.54 8.67
CA PRO A 82 4.67 20.98 7.79
C PRO A 82 5.09 21.17 6.33
N GLU A 83 6.25 21.79 6.10
CA GLU A 83 6.81 22.00 4.76
C GLU A 83 7.11 20.68 4.05
N LYS A 84 7.74 19.73 4.76
CA LYS A 84 8.07 18.42 4.21
C LYS A 84 6.83 17.59 3.92
N ILE A 85 5.83 17.65 4.80
CA ILE A 85 4.53 17.00 4.61
C ILE A 85 3.85 17.54 3.35
N GLU A 86 3.79 18.86 3.19
CA GLU A 86 3.18 19.50 2.02
C GLU A 86 3.87 19.05 0.73
N ARG A 87 5.21 19.11 0.70
CA ARG A 87 5.99 18.64 -0.45
C ARG A 87 5.72 17.17 -0.76
N TYR A 88 5.71 16.30 0.24
CA TYR A 88 5.46 14.87 0.01
C TYR A 88 4.04 14.62 -0.49
N LEU A 89 3.04 15.33 0.05
CA LEU A 89 1.65 15.25 -0.44
C LEU A 89 1.53 15.70 -1.91
N LEU A 90 2.23 16.77 -2.31
CA LEU A 90 2.29 17.21 -3.70
C LEU A 90 2.90 16.12 -4.60
N THR A 91 4.02 15.52 -4.19
CA THR A 91 4.65 14.41 -4.94
C THR A 91 3.71 13.20 -5.07
N ILE A 92 2.97 12.85 -4.01
CA ILE A 92 1.98 11.76 -4.08
C ILE A 92 0.87 12.10 -5.08
N GLU A 93 0.38 13.34 -5.09
CA GLU A 93 -0.68 13.79 -6.00
C GLU A 93 -0.21 13.84 -7.46
N GLU A 94 1.02 14.29 -7.72
CA GLU A 94 1.64 14.26 -9.05
C GLU A 94 1.71 12.82 -9.60
N ARG A 95 2.18 11.88 -8.78
CA ARG A 95 2.24 10.45 -9.14
C ARG A 95 0.85 9.86 -9.37
N LYS A 96 -0.12 10.21 -8.53
CA LYS A 96 -1.51 9.82 -8.70
C LYS A 96 -2.05 10.31 -10.04
N ASN A 97 -1.88 11.60 -10.35
CA ASN A 97 -2.36 12.20 -11.59
C ASN A 97 -1.71 11.58 -12.82
N TYR A 98 -0.40 11.31 -12.77
CA TYR A 98 0.30 10.58 -13.81
C TYR A 98 -0.34 9.20 -14.05
N ILE A 99 -0.53 8.39 -13.00
CA ILE A 99 -1.16 7.07 -13.13
C ILE A 99 -2.58 7.16 -13.70
N LYS A 100 -3.38 8.14 -13.28
CA LYS A 100 -4.75 8.35 -13.80
C LYS A 100 -4.77 8.77 -15.28
N SER A 101 -3.70 9.38 -15.77
CA SER A 101 -3.57 9.80 -17.17
C SER A 101 -3.21 8.67 -18.13
N LEU A 102 -2.77 7.51 -17.60
CA LEU A 102 -2.39 6.37 -18.42
C LEU A 102 -3.61 5.73 -19.08
N ASP A 103 -3.41 5.26 -20.31
CA ASP A 103 -4.43 4.47 -20.99
C ASP A 103 -4.54 3.08 -20.35
N VAL A 104 -5.78 2.66 -20.10
CA VAL A 104 -6.08 1.39 -19.44
C VAL A 104 -7.18 0.70 -20.21
N LYS A 105 -6.87 -0.49 -20.68
CA LYS A 105 -7.80 -1.41 -21.32
C LYS A 105 -8.87 -1.85 -20.32
N ARG A 106 -10.14 -1.60 -20.66
CA ARG A 106 -11.33 -1.77 -19.80
C ARG A 106 -12.40 -2.69 -20.41
N ASP A 107 -12.06 -3.43 -21.45
CA ASP A 107 -12.91 -4.47 -22.05
C ASP A 107 -12.83 -5.82 -21.30
N VAL A 108 -12.03 -5.90 -20.22
CA VAL A 108 -11.88 -7.08 -19.37
C VAL A 108 -12.49 -6.81 -18.01
N GLU A 109 -13.44 -7.64 -17.59
CA GLU A 109 -13.91 -7.67 -16.21
C GLU A 109 -12.98 -8.49 -15.32
N VAL A 110 -12.70 -7.99 -14.12
CA VAL A 110 -11.85 -8.68 -13.13
C VAL A 110 -12.64 -9.01 -11.86
N ASN A 111 -12.19 -10.04 -11.15
CA ASN A 111 -12.71 -10.43 -9.84
C ASN A 111 -11.62 -10.27 -8.77
N PRO A 112 -11.52 -9.11 -8.08
CA PRO A 112 -10.48 -8.87 -7.08
C PRO A 112 -10.73 -9.68 -5.81
N LEU A 113 -9.78 -10.55 -5.44
CA LEU A 113 -9.94 -11.47 -4.29
C LEU A 113 -9.25 -10.99 -3.01
N SER A 114 -9.01 -9.68 -2.90
CA SER A 114 -8.61 -9.06 -1.65
C SER A 114 -9.08 -7.61 -1.60
N HIS A 115 -9.31 -7.12 -0.38
CA HIS A 115 -9.82 -5.75 -0.16
C HIS A 115 -8.89 -4.67 -0.74
N PHE A 116 -7.57 -4.85 -0.70
CA PHE A 116 -6.66 -3.85 -1.28
C PHE A 116 -6.71 -3.84 -2.81
N LEU A 117 -6.89 -5.01 -3.44
CA LEU A 117 -7.03 -5.11 -4.90
C LEU A 117 -8.34 -4.50 -5.37
N GLU A 118 -9.43 -4.77 -4.65
CA GLU A 118 -10.74 -4.17 -4.91
C GLU A 118 -10.64 -2.64 -4.93
N LYS A 119 -9.96 -2.04 -3.93
CA LYS A 119 -9.74 -0.59 -3.90
C LYS A 119 -8.99 -0.06 -5.12
N VAL A 120 -7.94 -0.75 -5.57
CA VAL A 120 -7.13 -0.31 -6.71
C VAL A 120 -7.91 -0.42 -8.03
N VAL A 121 -8.64 -1.52 -8.21
CA VAL A 121 -9.47 -1.78 -9.39
C VAL A 121 -10.59 -0.73 -9.50
N LEU A 122 -11.30 -0.48 -8.40
CA LEU A 122 -12.33 0.55 -8.34
C LEU A 122 -11.75 1.94 -8.59
N ASP A 123 -10.60 2.25 -8.00
CA ASP A 123 -9.95 3.53 -8.19
C ASP A 123 -9.56 3.76 -9.67
N LEU A 124 -9.14 2.72 -10.40
CA LEU A 124 -8.84 2.80 -11.84
C LEU A 124 -10.06 2.75 -12.77
N ASN A 125 -11.27 2.61 -12.20
CA ASN A 125 -12.51 2.36 -12.94
C ASN A 125 -12.40 1.14 -13.87
N ILE A 126 -11.79 0.07 -13.39
CA ILE A 126 -11.75 -1.22 -14.09
C ILE A 126 -13.04 -1.98 -13.79
N PRO A 127 -13.73 -2.55 -14.79
CA PRO A 127 -14.96 -3.31 -14.57
C PRO A 127 -14.77 -4.51 -13.62
N VAL A 128 -15.69 -4.65 -12.65
CA VAL A 128 -15.67 -5.74 -11.66
C VAL A 128 -16.86 -6.65 -11.86
N SER A 129 -16.60 -7.96 -11.93
CA SER A 129 -17.62 -9.00 -12.05
C SER A 129 -17.20 -10.24 -11.28
N ARG A 130 -18.18 -10.96 -10.72
CA ARG A 130 -17.90 -12.25 -10.04
C ARG A 130 -17.38 -13.31 -10.99
N GLU A 131 -17.80 -13.24 -12.26
CA GLU A 131 -17.37 -14.13 -13.35
C GLU A 131 -16.12 -13.60 -14.09
N GLY A 132 -15.62 -12.42 -13.70
CA GLY A 132 -14.42 -11.81 -14.27
C GLY A 132 -13.15 -12.61 -13.96
N ILE A 133 -12.04 -12.25 -14.63
CA ILE A 133 -10.75 -12.91 -14.41
C ILE A 133 -10.31 -12.70 -12.95
N PRO A 134 -10.01 -13.76 -12.19
CA PRO A 134 -9.53 -13.62 -10.81
C PRO A 134 -8.28 -12.75 -10.74
N LEU A 135 -8.34 -11.68 -9.94
CA LEU A 135 -7.20 -10.82 -9.64
C LEU A 135 -6.76 -11.08 -8.20
N VAL A 136 -5.57 -11.65 -8.05
CA VAL A 136 -5.09 -12.18 -6.77
C VAL A 136 -3.72 -11.62 -6.40
N PRO A 137 -3.45 -11.49 -5.10
CA PRO A 137 -2.09 -11.21 -4.63
C PRO A 137 -1.19 -12.44 -4.83
N ASP A 138 0.10 -12.20 -5.00
CA ASP A 138 1.14 -13.24 -5.13
C ASP A 138 1.13 -14.29 -4.00
N TYR A 139 0.85 -13.90 -2.76
CA TYR A 139 0.73 -14.86 -1.64
C TYR A 139 -0.49 -15.82 -1.76
N MET A 140 -1.38 -15.59 -2.73
CA MET A 140 -2.50 -16.49 -3.09
C MET A 140 -2.28 -17.22 -4.42
N ALA A 141 -1.16 -16.97 -5.11
CA ALA A 141 -0.91 -17.46 -6.47
C ALA A 141 -0.98 -18.99 -6.60
N ASP A 142 -0.53 -19.73 -5.58
CA ASP A 142 -0.54 -21.20 -5.61
C ASP A 142 -1.93 -21.81 -5.80
N ARG A 143 -3.00 -21.11 -5.39
CA ARG A 143 -4.39 -21.56 -5.58
C ARG A 143 -4.86 -21.49 -7.05
N TYR A 144 -4.09 -20.81 -7.89
CA TYR A 144 -4.38 -20.50 -9.29
C TYR A 144 -3.32 -21.07 -10.24
N ARG A 145 -2.44 -21.96 -9.77
CA ARG A 145 -1.50 -22.67 -10.63
C ARG A 145 -2.25 -23.44 -11.73
N GLY A 146 -1.89 -23.19 -13.00
CA GLY A 146 -2.57 -23.80 -14.16
C GLY A 146 -3.97 -23.25 -14.43
N LYS A 147 -4.35 -22.10 -13.84
CA LYS A 147 -5.63 -21.43 -14.08
C LYS A 147 -5.40 -20.02 -14.60
N LYS A 148 -6.37 -19.51 -15.36
CA LYS A 148 -6.40 -18.11 -15.81
C LYS A 148 -6.64 -17.19 -14.61
N ALA A 149 -5.64 -16.40 -14.24
CA ALA A 149 -5.72 -15.39 -13.19
C ALA A 149 -4.67 -14.29 -13.41
N PHE A 150 -5.00 -13.07 -13.00
CA PHE A 150 -4.04 -11.98 -12.88
C PHE A 150 -3.41 -12.01 -11.48
N ILE A 151 -2.08 -12.00 -11.43
CA ILE A 151 -1.33 -12.09 -10.18
C ILE A 151 -0.55 -10.79 -9.99
N LEU A 152 -0.81 -10.10 -8.89
CA LEU A 152 -0.08 -8.89 -8.50
C LEU A 152 0.89 -9.16 -7.37
N LYS A 153 2.15 -8.77 -7.57
CA LYS A 153 3.19 -8.85 -6.53
C LYS A 153 2.86 -7.87 -5.40
N THR A 154 2.82 -8.34 -4.16
CA THR A 154 2.41 -7.52 -3.02
C THR A 154 3.58 -6.84 -2.31
N HIS A 155 4.78 -7.44 -2.39
CA HIS A 155 5.96 -6.93 -1.70
C HIS A 155 7.18 -6.87 -2.61
N LYS A 156 7.63 -5.64 -2.90
CA LYS A 156 8.93 -5.34 -3.49
C LYS A 156 9.74 -4.54 -2.48
N TYR A 157 10.60 -5.21 -1.71
CA TYR A 157 11.31 -4.60 -0.57
C TYR A 157 12.35 -3.54 -0.96
N HIS A 158 12.73 -3.46 -2.24
CA HIS A 158 13.62 -2.41 -2.75
C HIS A 158 12.91 -1.09 -3.04
N LEU A 159 11.58 -1.09 -3.10
CA LEU A 159 10.77 0.10 -3.37
C LEU A 159 10.35 0.78 -2.06
N ASN A 160 10.32 2.12 -2.08
CA ASN A 160 9.74 2.93 -1.01
C ASN A 160 8.20 2.81 -0.99
N THR A 161 7.55 3.44 -0.02
CA THR A 161 6.09 3.33 0.18
C THR A 161 5.30 3.91 -1.00
N LEU A 162 5.69 5.07 -1.52
CA LEU A 162 5.02 5.68 -2.67
C LEU A 162 5.25 4.84 -3.94
N GLU A 163 6.48 4.40 -4.19
CA GLU A 163 6.83 3.54 -5.32
C GLU A 163 6.07 2.21 -5.28
N ARG A 164 5.82 1.63 -4.10
CA ARG A 164 4.99 0.41 -3.98
C ARG A 164 3.52 0.65 -4.29
N VAL A 165 3.01 1.85 -3.98
CA VAL A 165 1.67 2.24 -4.41
C VAL A 165 1.66 2.34 -5.94
N GLU A 166 2.57 3.13 -6.51
CA GLU A 166 2.68 3.33 -7.96
C GLU A 166 2.84 2.01 -8.74
N ASP A 167 3.78 1.17 -8.31
CA ASP A 167 4.07 -0.13 -8.92
C ASP A 167 2.85 -1.06 -8.98
N ARG A 168 1.98 -1.00 -7.96
CA ARG A 168 0.75 -1.80 -7.93
C ARG A 168 -0.20 -1.40 -9.05
N TYR A 169 -0.36 -0.09 -9.28
CA TYR A 169 -1.19 0.42 -10.36
C TYR A 169 -0.57 0.09 -11.71
N LEU A 170 0.72 0.40 -11.90
CA LEU A 170 1.43 0.11 -13.16
C LEU A 170 1.39 -1.38 -13.51
N SER A 171 1.58 -2.25 -12.51
CA SER A 171 1.52 -3.70 -12.73
C SER A 171 0.13 -4.13 -13.22
N LEU A 172 -0.95 -3.57 -12.64
CA LEU A 172 -2.31 -3.89 -13.08
C LEU A 172 -2.61 -3.34 -14.48
N ILE A 173 -2.23 -2.09 -14.75
CA ILE A 173 -2.41 -1.46 -16.06
C ILE A 173 -1.67 -2.26 -17.14
N ASN A 174 -0.41 -2.64 -16.88
CA ASN A 174 0.38 -3.45 -17.81
C ASN A 174 -0.23 -4.85 -18.02
N LEU A 175 -0.73 -5.49 -16.96
CA LEU A 175 -1.43 -6.78 -17.08
C LEU A 175 -2.67 -6.66 -17.99
N LEU A 176 -3.50 -5.63 -17.79
CA LEU A 176 -4.69 -5.42 -18.61
C LEU A 176 -4.36 -5.07 -20.05
N ASN A 177 -3.41 -4.16 -20.27
CA ASN A 177 -3.03 -3.70 -21.61
C ASN A 177 -2.33 -4.80 -22.42
N SER A 178 -1.57 -5.68 -21.77
CA SER A 178 -0.93 -6.84 -22.41
C SER A 178 -1.87 -8.02 -22.64
N PHE A 179 -3.07 -7.99 -22.06
CA PHE A 179 -4.02 -9.08 -22.18
C PHE A 179 -4.67 -9.09 -23.57
N SER A 180 -4.21 -9.99 -24.44
CA SER A 180 -4.95 -10.43 -25.61
C SER A 180 -5.94 -11.52 -25.16
N GLY A 181 -7.23 -11.36 -25.47
CA GLY A 181 -8.27 -12.33 -25.09
C GLY A 181 -8.02 -13.76 -25.59
N ASP A 182 -7.09 -13.91 -26.54
CA ASP A 182 -6.64 -15.17 -27.12
C ASP A 182 -5.23 -15.54 -26.63
N ASN A 183 -5.09 -16.82 -26.29
CA ASN A 183 -3.95 -17.55 -25.69
C ASN A 183 -3.87 -17.52 -24.16
N LEU A 184 -4.05 -18.70 -23.55
CA LEU A 184 -2.90 -19.56 -23.25
C LEU A 184 -3.40 -20.89 -22.67
N ASP A 185 -3.29 -21.93 -23.50
CA ASP A 185 -2.86 -23.25 -23.02
C ASP A 185 -1.59 -23.05 -22.17
N LEU A 186 -1.65 -23.50 -20.92
CA LEU A 186 -0.50 -23.83 -20.09
C LEU A 186 -0.54 -25.34 -19.82
#